data_AF-A0A957TE41-F1
#
_entry.id   AF-A0A957TE41-F1
#
_cell.length_a   1.000
_cell.length_b   1.000
_cell.length_c   1.000
_cell.angle_alpha   90.00
_cell.angle_beta   90.00
_cell.angle_gamma   90.00
#
_symmetry.space_group_name_H-M   'P 1'
#
loop_
_entity.id
_entity.type
_entity.pdbx_description
1 polymer ?
#
loop_
_entity_poly.entity_id
_entity_poly.type
_entity_poly.pdbx_seq_one_letter_code
_entity_poly.pdbx_strand_id
1 'polypeptide(L)' 'MSNKNLRNIIRIIHIIGAITLGMYFYSPMTGDETLRLIIQFGTLPGIALTGLALWQQAYLNKLLNRSMRKPSATSAQRAS' A
#
# COMPACT_ATOMS: atom_id res chain seq x y z
N MET A 1 -13.36 12.32 -3.61
CA MET A 1 -12.29 11.46 -4.17
C MET A 1 -12.66 9.99 -3.93
N SER A 2 -12.66 9.14 -4.96
CA SER A 2 -12.98 7.72 -4.80
C SER A 2 -11.86 6.98 -4.04
N ASN A 3 -12.21 6.03 -3.15
CA ASN A 3 -11.25 5.20 -2.40
C ASN A 3 -10.23 4.49 -3.32
N LYS A 4 -10.63 4.19 -4.57
CA LYS A 4 -9.77 3.59 -5.60
C LYS A 4 -8.66 4.55 -6.05
N ASN A 5 -8.98 5.85 -6.17
CA ASN A 5 -8.04 6.88 -6.61
C ASN A 5 -6.98 7.15 -5.52
N LEU A 6 -7.40 7.22 -4.24
CA LEU A 6 -6.48 7.41 -3.11
C LEU A 6 -5.43 6.28 -3.04
N ARG A 7 -5.88 5.03 -3.16
CA ARG A 7 -4.97 3.87 -3.18
C ARG A 7 -3.99 3.92 -4.35
N ASN A 8 -4.44 4.41 -5.51
CA ASN A 8 -3.58 4.54 -6.68
C ASN A 8 -2.48 5.59 -6.45
N ILE A 9 -2.83 6.74 -5.87
CA ILE A 9 -1.88 7.81 -5.54
C ILE A 9 -0.84 7.31 -4.53
N ILE A 10 -1.28 6.68 -3.42
CA ILE A 10 -0.37 6.15 -2.39
C ILE A 10 0.58 5.10 -3.02
N ARG A 11 0.06 4.23 -3.90
CA ARG A 11 0.88 3.24 -4.60
C ARG A 11 1.92 3.88 -5.52
N ILE A 12 1.55 4.91 -6.29
CA ILE A 12 2.50 5.61 -7.16
C ILE A 12 3.62 6.23 -6.32
N ILE A 13 3.27 6.93 -5.23
CA ILE A 13 4.25 7.51 -4.30
C ILE A 13 5.17 6.43 -3.72
N HIS A 14 4.61 5.28 -3.32
CA HIS A 14 5.39 4.16 -2.78
C HIS A 14 6.38 3.58 -3.81
N ILE A 15 5.94 3.39 -5.06
CA ILE A 15 6.79 2.88 -6.14
C ILE A 15 7.91 3.87 -6.45
N ILE A 16 7.61 5.17 -6.54
CA ILE A 16 8.64 6.20 -6.76
C ILE A 16 9.66 6.17 -5.63
N GLY A 17 9.20 6.11 -4.37
CA GLY A 17 10.10 5.97 -3.22
C GLY A 17 10.98 4.74 -3.32
N ALA A 18 10.40 3.57 -3.64
CA ALA A 18 11.15 2.32 -3.77
C ALA A 18 12.17 2.36 -4.91
N ILE A 19 11.85 3.02 -6.03
CA ILE A 19 12.78 3.25 -7.14
C ILE A 19 13.95 4.14 -6.68
N THR A 20 13.67 5.24 -5.98
CA THR A 20 14.73 6.10 -5.41
C THR A 20 15.64 5.31 -4.46
N LEU A 21 15.05 4.49 -3.60
CA LEU A 21 15.79 3.64 -2.68
C LEU A 21 16.65 2.61 -3.44
N GLY A 22 16.08 1.95 -4.44
CA GLY A 22 16.79 1.01 -5.31
C GLY A 22 17.95 1.68 -6.05
N MET A 23 17.73 2.85 -6.64
CA MET A 23 18.79 3.60 -7.29
C MET A 23 19.92 3.93 -6.33
N TYR A 24 19.63 4.30 -5.08
CA TYR A 24 20.70 4.53 -4.10
C TYR A 24 21.52 3.27 -3.78
N PHE A 25 20.85 2.13 -3.58
CA PHE A 25 21.55 0.87 -3.27
C PHE A 25 22.37 0.33 -4.44
N TYR A 26 21.91 0.55 -5.69
CA TYR A 26 22.55 0.02 -6.89
C TYR A 26 23.39 1.06 -7.66
N SER A 27 23.40 2.33 -7.24
CA SER A 27 24.24 3.38 -7.84
C SER A 27 25.57 3.47 -7.11
N PRO A 28 26.69 3.71 -7.84
CA PRO A 28 27.98 4.00 -7.22
C PRO A 28 28.04 5.35 -6.47
N MET A 29 26.92 6.10 -6.36
CA MET A 29 26.83 7.39 -5.66
C MET A 29 26.70 7.28 -4.13
N THR A 30 27.13 6.17 -3.52
CA THR A 30 27.01 5.91 -2.07
C THR A 30 27.77 6.89 -1.18
N GLY A 31 28.61 7.77 -1.75
CA GLY A 31 29.40 8.77 -1.04
C GLY A 31 28.71 10.11 -0.77
N ASP A 32 27.50 10.36 -1.30
CA ASP A 32 26.80 11.64 -1.09
C ASP A 32 26.02 11.65 0.24
N GLU A 33 26.49 12.47 1.19
CA GLU A 33 25.88 12.63 2.51
C GLU A 33 24.47 13.21 2.46
N THR A 34 24.19 14.11 1.51
CA THR A 34 22.86 14.71 1.33
C THR A 34 21.86 13.64 0.90
N LEU A 35 22.25 12.80 -0.07
CA LEU A 35 21.40 11.71 -0.55
C LEU A 35 21.12 10.69 0.57
N ARG A 36 22.14 10.37 1.38
CA ARG A 36 21.98 9.49 2.54
C ARG A 36 20.98 10.03 3.56
N LEU A 37 21.04 11.33 3.89
CA LEU A 37 20.10 11.98 4.81
C LEU A 37 18.66 11.97 4.27
N ILE A 38 18.48 12.28 2.99
CA ILE A 38 17.18 12.23 2.31
C ILE A 38 16.58 10.83 2.42
N ILE A 39 17.40 9.79 2.23
CA ILE A 39 16.93 8.41 2.29
C ILE A 39 16.59 7.99 3.71
N GLN A 40 17.46 8.31 4.67
CA GLN A 40 17.30 7.90 6.06
C GLN A 40 16.08 8.55 6.72
N PHE A 41 15.83 9.84 6.45
CA PHE A 41 14.78 10.59 7.12
C PHE A 41 13.54 10.87 6.26
N GLY A 42 13.66 10.83 4.93
CA GLY A 42 12.55 11.03 4.01
C GLY A 42 12.07 9.73 3.37
N THR A 43 12.92 9.11 2.57
CA THR A 43 12.53 7.98 1.71
C THR A 43 12.15 6.73 2.51
N LEU A 44 12.99 6.30 3.46
CA LEU A 44 12.72 5.10 4.26
C LEU A 44 11.44 5.24 5.11
N PRO A 45 11.27 6.31 5.92
CA PRO A 45 10.03 6.53 6.65
C PRO A 45 8.81 6.66 5.72
N GLY A 46 8.96 7.37 4.59
CA GLY A 46 7.89 7.54 3.61
C GLY A 46 7.43 6.22 2.99
N ILE A 47 8.35 5.35 2.59
CA ILE A 47 8.04 4.01 2.06
C ILE A 47 7.38 3.16 3.16
N ALA A 48 7.88 3.20 4.40
CA ALA A 48 7.30 2.43 5.50
C ALA A 48 5.85 2.85 5.78
N LEU A 49 5.60 4.16 5.91
CA LEU A 49 4.25 4.71 6.16
C LEU A 49 3.29 4.41 5.01
N THR A 50 3.71 4.60 3.77
CA THR A 50 2.87 4.30 2.59
C THR A 50 2.61 2.80 2.44
N GLY A 51 3.59 1.95 2.73
CA GLY A 51 3.44 0.49 2.75
C GLY A 51 2.44 0.03 3.81
N LEU A 52 2.56 0.56 5.03
CA LEU A 52 1.60 0.29 6.11
C LEU A 52 0.19 0.76 5.77
N ALA A 53 0.05 1.95 5.18
CA ALA A 53 -1.25 2.46 4.75
C ALA A 53 -1.91 1.56 3.69
N LEU A 54 -1.12 1.07 2.72
CA LEU A 54 -1.61 0.12 1.71
C LEU A 54 -2.01 -1.23 2.33
N TRP A 55 -1.26 -1.71 3.33
CA TRP A 55 -1.58 -2.94 4.06
C TRP A 55 -2.88 -2.81 4.86
N GLN A 56 -3.04 -1.72 5.61
CA GLN A 56 -4.25 -1.47 6.38
C GLN A 56 -5.48 -1.30 5.47
N GLN A 57 -5.36 -0.60 4.35
CA GLN A 57 -6.45 -0.50 3.36
C GLN A 57 -6.83 -1.85 2.77
N ALA A 58 -5.86 -2.73 2.50
CA ALA A 58 -6.15 -4.07 1.99
C ALA A 58 -6.90 -4.92 3.05
N TYR A 59 -6.49 -4.82 4.31
CA TYR A 59 -7.14 -5.48 5.44
C TYR A 59 -8.58 -4.99 5.65
N LEU A 60 -8.79 -3.67 5.66
CA LEU A 60 -10.12 -3.06 5.82
C LEU A 60 -11.07 -3.46 4.68
N ASN A 61 -10.61 -3.43 3.43
CA ASN A 61 -11.43 -3.87 2.29
C ASN A 61 -11.80 -5.35 2.39
N LYS A 62 -10.89 -6.21 2.87
CA LYS A 62 -11.17 -7.64 3.09
C LYS A 62 -12.25 -7.84 4.15
N LEU A 63 -12.21 -7.06 5.24
CA LEU A 63 -13.20 -7.15 6.32
C LEU A 63 -14.58 -6.64 5.86
N LEU A 64 -14.64 -5.49 5.18
CA LEU A 64 -15.87 -4.91 4.67
C LEU A 64 -16.57 -5.82 3.64
N ASN A 65 -15.80 -6.42 2.73
CA ASN A 65 -16.35 -7.34 1.73
C ASN A 65 -16.80 -8.69 2.32
N ARG A 66 -16.27 -9.08 3.48
CA ARG A 66 -16.74 -10.27 4.22
C ARG A 66 -18.12 -10.06 4.82
N SER A 67 -18.40 -8.86 5.34
CA SER A 67 -19.69 -8.50 5.93
C SER A 67 -20.81 -8.43 4.87
N MET A 68 -20.49 -7.99 3.64
CA MET A 68 -21.46 -7.89 2.55
C MET A 68 -21.80 -9.23 1.88
N ARG A 69 -21.03 -10.30 2.11
CA ARG A 69 -21.48 -11.67 1.80
C ARG A 69 -22.47 -12.11 2.86
N LYS A 70 -23.67 -11.53 2.86
CA LYS A 70 -24.81 -12.12 3.56
C LYS A 70 -25.05 -13.50 2.93
N PRO A 71 -25.22 -14.58 3.71
CA PRO A 71 -25.52 -15.89 3.13
C PRO A 71 -26.80 -15.74 2.31
N SER A 72 -26.72 -16.01 1.01
CA SER A 72 -27.92 -16.18 0.20
C SER A 72 -28.68 -17.35 0.81
N ALA A 73 -29.74 -17.04 1.55
CA ALA A 73 -30.73 -17.98 2.03
C ALA A 73 -31.42 -18.61 0.81
N THR A 74 -30.77 -19.60 0.20
CA THR A 74 -31.26 -20.32 -0.98
C THR A 74 -31.27 -21.84 -0.74
N SER A 75 -31.19 -22.27 0.53
CA SER A 75 -31.36 -23.67 0.94
C SER A 75 -32.70 -23.96 1.62
N ALA A 76 -33.52 -22.96 1.95
CA ALA A 76 -34.79 -23.16 2.67
C ALA A 76 -36.02 -23.39 1.75
N GLN A 77 -35.87 -23.29 0.42
CA GLN A 77 -36.99 -23.35 -0.53
C GLN A 77 -37.04 -24.66 -1.34
N ARG A 78 -36.25 -25.67 -0.96
CA ARG A 78 -36.20 -26.99 -1.63
C ARG A 78 -36.86 -28.12 -0.84
N ALA A 79 -37.60 -27.81 0.22
CA ALA A 79 -38.29 -28.80 1.06
C ALA A 79 -39.80 -28.50 1.17
N SER A 80 -40.41 -28.13 0.04
CA SER A 80 -41.87 -28.04 -0.16
C SER A 80 -42.35 -29.23 -0.96
#